data_AF-A0A9P6SQQ3-F1
#
_entry.id   AF-A0A9P6SQQ3-F1
#
_cell.length_a   1.000
_cell.length_b   1.000
_cell.length_c   1.000
_cell.angle_alpha   90.00
_cell.angle_beta   90.00
_cell.angle_gamma   90.00
#
_symmetry.space_group_name_H-M   'P 1'
#
loop_
_entity.id
_entity.type
_entity.pdbx_description
1 polymer ?
#
loop_
_entity_poly.entity_id
_entity_poly.type
_entity_poly.pdbx_seq_one_letter_code
_entity_poly.pdbx_strand_id
1 'polypeptide(L)'
;MDKRKLLPSSNKEPLKCSTICLVGQTRPLESKGYQYNNNSLCTFEGTLLANKPVYIVAFMTAENTICWKVFEHLGQETGKNHNNFRSSEWGPEAADVMCKEVRDYPAVRGLKVGDLIDATPKEFICK
;
A
#
# COMPACT_ATOMS: atom_id res chain seq x y z
N MET A 1 -15.91 -18.14 -22.37
CA MET A 1 -17.30 -18.28 -21.86
C MET A 1 -17.80 -19.65 -22.22
N ASP A 2 -18.41 -20.39 -21.30
CA ASP A 2 -19.15 -21.63 -21.65
C ASP A 2 -20.38 -21.26 -22.50
N LYS A 3 -20.88 -22.19 -23.32
CA LYS A 3 -22.06 -22.02 -24.20
C LYS A 3 -23.33 -21.58 -23.42
N ARG A 4 -23.33 -21.71 -22.09
CA ARG A 4 -24.38 -21.27 -21.17
C ARG A 4 -24.24 -19.83 -20.64
N LYS A 5 -23.25 -19.05 -21.10
CA LYS A 5 -22.88 -17.73 -20.54
C LYS A 5 -22.57 -17.76 -19.03
N LEU A 6 -22.30 -18.93 -18.47
CA LEU A 6 -21.90 -19.07 -17.08
C LEU A 6 -20.39 -18.88 -16.95
N LEU A 7 -19.98 -18.21 -15.88
CA LEU A 7 -18.57 -18.13 -15.51
C LEU A 7 -18.04 -19.55 -15.22
N PRO A 8 -16.79 -19.85 -15.58
CA PRO A 8 -16.14 -21.10 -15.19
C PRO A 8 -16.25 -21.35 -13.69
N SER A 9 -16.35 -22.61 -13.26
CA SER A 9 -16.43 -22.97 -11.83
C SER A 9 -15.26 -22.41 -11.02
N SER A 10 -14.09 -22.28 -11.63
CA SER A 10 -12.89 -21.66 -11.05
C SER A 10 -13.08 -20.19 -10.65
N ASN A 11 -14.00 -19.45 -11.28
CA ASN A 11 -14.30 -18.06 -10.88
C ASN A 11 -15.06 -17.97 -9.55
N LYS A 12 -15.57 -19.09 -9.03
CA LYS A 12 -16.17 -19.16 -7.70
C LYS A 12 -15.13 -19.39 -6.61
N GLU A 13 -13.93 -19.82 -6.97
CA GLU A 13 -12.85 -20.02 -6.01
C GLU A 13 -12.37 -18.67 -5.46
N PRO A 14 -11.96 -18.61 -4.17
CA PRO A 14 -11.36 -17.41 -3.61
C PRO A 14 -10.11 -17.03 -4.41
N LEU A 15 -9.93 -15.73 -4.64
CA LEU A 15 -8.69 -15.24 -5.22
C LEU A 15 -7.56 -15.62 -4.27
N LYS A 16 -6.55 -16.33 -4.79
CA LYS A 16 -5.29 -16.58 -4.10
C LYS A 16 -4.41 -15.33 -4.16
N CYS A 17 -4.98 -14.14 -3.93
CA CYS A 17 -4.15 -12.95 -3.83
C CYS A 17 -3.39 -13.06 -2.52
N SER A 18 -2.11 -13.41 -2.61
CA SER A 18 -1.23 -13.56 -1.46
C SER A 18 -0.60 -12.25 -1.04
N THR A 19 -1.00 -11.12 -1.62
CA THR A 19 -0.41 -9.80 -1.34
C THR A 19 -1.45 -8.70 -1.38
N ILE A 20 -1.45 -7.87 -0.35
CA ILE A 20 -2.20 -6.63 -0.27
C ILE A 20 -1.22 -5.47 -0.41
N CYS A 21 -1.65 -4.39 -1.06
CA CYS A 21 -0.89 -3.16 -1.17
C CYS A 21 -1.71 -2.03 -0.54
N LEU A 22 -1.07 -1.05 0.09
CA LEU A 22 -1.64 0.26 0.41
C LEU A 22 -0.71 1.29 -0.19
N VAL A 23 -1.23 2.16 -1.05
CA VAL A 23 -0.44 3.15 -1.77
C VAL A 23 -0.97 4.54 -1.50
N GLY A 24 -0.08 5.52 -1.56
CA GLY A 24 -0.46 6.91 -1.51
C GLY A 24 0.58 7.84 -2.12
N GLN A 25 0.17 9.08 -2.36
CA GLN A 25 1.04 10.17 -2.77
C GLN A 25 0.81 11.38 -1.87
N THR A 26 1.88 11.93 -1.28
CA THR A 26 1.74 13.10 -0.40
C THR A 26 1.42 14.35 -1.21
N ARG A 27 0.94 15.39 -0.53
CA ARG A 27 1.09 16.76 -1.04
C ARG A 27 2.58 17.15 -1.12
N PRO A 28 2.95 18.22 -1.84
CA PRO A 28 4.32 18.72 -1.83
C PRO A 28 4.82 18.97 -0.41
N LEU A 29 6.02 18.51 -0.09
CA LEU A 29 6.60 18.63 1.25
C LEU A 29 7.45 19.91 1.36
N GLU A 30 6.98 20.90 2.11
CA GLU A 30 7.67 22.20 2.31
C GLU A 30 8.99 22.12 3.09
N SER A 31 9.30 20.97 3.71
CA SER A 31 10.46 20.84 4.61
C SER A 31 11.79 20.68 3.87
N LYS A 32 12.80 21.45 4.32
CA LYS A 32 14.20 21.46 3.82
C LYS A 32 14.90 20.09 3.83
N GLY A 33 14.38 19.08 4.53
CA GLY A 33 14.91 17.71 4.52
C GLY A 33 14.47 16.84 3.33
N TYR A 34 13.52 17.32 2.53
CA TYR A 34 12.92 16.58 1.42
C TYR A 34 13.31 17.10 0.04
N GLN A 35 14.32 17.97 -0.04
CA GLN A 35 14.70 18.54 -1.32
C GLN A 35 15.07 17.43 -2.31
N TYR A 36 14.29 17.34 -3.38
CA TYR A 36 14.64 16.62 -4.58
C TYR A 36 16.06 17.02 -4.95
N ASN A 37 17.00 16.07 -4.81
CA ASN A 37 18.34 16.28 -5.33
C ASN A 37 18.16 16.43 -6.84
N ASN A 38 18.55 17.58 -7.38
CA ASN A 38 18.32 17.99 -8.78
C ASN A 38 19.11 17.14 -9.81
N ASN A 39 19.48 15.92 -9.43
CA ASN A 39 20.01 14.89 -10.28
C ASN A 39 18.89 14.30 -11.15
N SER A 40 19.26 13.82 -12.33
CA SER A 40 18.38 13.11 -13.27
C SER A 40 17.85 11.76 -12.74
N LEU A 41 18.15 11.42 -11.49
CA LEU A 41 17.84 10.13 -10.87
C LEU A 41 17.11 10.34 -9.55
N CYS A 42 15.98 9.66 -9.40
CA CYS A 42 15.25 9.56 -8.14
C CYS A 42 15.82 8.44 -7.26
N THR A 43 15.89 8.68 -5.95
CA THR A 43 16.20 7.63 -4.96
C THR A 43 14.90 6.97 -4.51
N PHE A 44 14.86 5.65 -4.54
CA PHE A 44 13.84 4.86 -3.85
C PHE A 44 14.46 4.21 -2.62
N GLU A 45 13.70 4.17 -1.53
CA GLU A 45 14.11 3.55 -0.28
C GLU A 45 13.09 2.47 0.08
N GLY A 46 13.60 1.34 0.58
CA GLY A 46 12.80 0.18 0.96
C GLY A 46 13.06 -0.22 2.40
N THR A 47 12.00 -0.49 3.16
CA THR A 47 12.07 -1.01 4.53
C THR A 47 11.40 -2.38 4.59
N LEU A 48 12.16 -3.39 5.00
CA LEU A 48 11.66 -4.74 5.27
C LEU A 48 11.50 -4.91 6.77
N LEU A 49 10.30 -5.26 7.23
CA LEU A 49 10.07 -5.51 8.65
C LEU A 49 10.54 -6.93 9.02
N ALA A 50 11.56 -7.03 9.87
CA ALA A 50 12.23 -8.30 10.19
C ALA A 50 11.29 -9.45 10.65
N ASN A 51 10.19 -9.11 11.33
CA ASN A 51 9.27 -10.09 11.94
C ASN A 51 7.85 -10.02 11.38
N LYS A 52 7.64 -9.33 10.25
CA LYS A 52 6.33 -9.21 9.61
C LYS A 52 6.48 -9.46 8.11
N PRO A 53 5.50 -10.07 7.44
CA PRO A 53 5.53 -10.24 5.99
C PRO A 53 5.20 -8.91 5.29
N VAL A 54 5.77 -7.81 5.75
CA VAL A 54 5.46 -6.44 5.34
C VAL A 54 6.72 -5.76 4.83
N TYR A 55 6.62 -5.10 3.69
CA TYR A 55 7.66 -4.21 3.20
C TYR A 55 7.08 -2.88 2.73
N ILE A 56 7.81 -1.80 2.99
CA ILE A 56 7.44 -0.44 2.64
C ILE A 56 8.42 0.06 1.58
N VAL A 57 7.91 0.73 0.55
CA VAL A 57 8.74 1.43 -0.44
C VAL A 57 8.26 2.85 -0.54
N ALA A 58 9.17 3.82 -0.58
CA ALA A 58 8.83 5.19 -0.91
C ALA A 58 9.91 5.85 -1.77
N PHE A 59 9.48 6.79 -2.60
CA PHE A 59 10.33 7.52 -3.53
C PHE A 59 9.77 8.93 -3.77
N MET A 60 10.65 9.88 -4.04
CA MET A 60 10.25 11.26 -4.29
C MET A 60 9.94 11.50 -5.76
N THR A 61 8.94 12.33 -6.05
CA THR A 61 8.64 12.76 -7.41
C THR A 61 9.31 14.09 -7.74
N ALA A 62 9.35 14.45 -9.03
CA ALA A 62 9.81 15.76 -9.48
C ALA A 62 8.98 16.94 -8.92
N GLU A 63 7.76 16.67 -8.45
CA GLU A 63 6.84 17.65 -7.86
C GLU A 63 7.07 17.83 -6.35
N ASN A 64 8.17 17.31 -5.82
CA ASN A 64 8.50 17.36 -4.40
C ASN A 64 7.44 16.67 -3.51
N THR A 65 6.81 15.62 -4.04
CA THR A 65 5.90 14.73 -3.29
C THR A 65 6.56 13.38 -3.03
N ILE A 66 6.05 12.62 -2.08
CA ILE A 66 6.47 11.24 -1.84
C ILE A 66 5.36 10.30 -2.30
N CYS A 67 5.70 9.41 -3.23
CA CYS A 67 4.91 8.22 -3.50
C CYS A 67 5.36 7.11 -2.55
N TRP A 68 4.41 6.44 -1.91
CA TRP A 68 4.70 5.40 -0.95
C TRP A 68 3.76 4.20 -1.13
N LYS A 69 4.26 3.03 -0.75
CA LYS A 69 3.56 1.74 -0.84
C LYS A 69 3.90 0.90 0.39
N VAL A 70 2.88 0.30 1.01
CA VAL A 70 3.02 -0.73 2.03
C VAL A 70 2.46 -2.02 1.45
N PHE A 71 3.29 -3.04 1.39
CA PHE A 71 2.89 -4.35 0.91
C PHE A 71 2.83 -5.30 2.10
N GLU A 72 1.80 -6.13 2.15
CA GLU A 72 1.68 -7.22 3.11
C GLU A 72 1.45 -8.53 2.36
N HIS A 73 2.32 -9.50 2.56
CA HIS A 73 2.17 -10.84 2.01
C HIS A 73 1.36 -11.72 2.96
N LEU A 74 0.19 -12.14 2.49
CA LEU A 74 -0.69 -13.06 3.20
C LEU A 74 -0.16 -14.50 3.02
N GLY A 75 0.15 -15.16 4.14
CA GLY A 75 0.41 -16.60 4.18
C GLY A 75 -0.87 -17.43 3.99
N GLN A 76 -0.74 -18.75 3.92
CA GLN A 76 -1.89 -19.64 3.68
C GLN A 76 -2.98 -19.53 4.76
N GLU A 77 -2.61 -19.22 6.01
CA GLU A 77 -3.54 -19.08 7.14
C GLU A 77 -4.19 -17.68 7.17
N THR A 78 -3.42 -16.61 6.95
CA THR A 78 -3.95 -15.23 6.94
C THR A 78 -4.79 -14.93 5.70
N GLY A 79 -4.47 -15.55 4.56
CA GLY A 79 -5.25 -15.43 3.32
C GLY A 79 -6.65 -16.07 3.39
N LYS A 80 -6.89 -17.02 4.30
CA LYS A 80 -8.23 -17.60 4.54
C LYS A 80 -9.13 -16.63 5.33
N ASN A 81 -8.56 -15.95 6.33
CA ASN A 81 -9.29 -14.99 7.16
C ASN A 81 -9.61 -13.70 6.40
N HIS A 82 -8.74 -13.27 5.48
CA HIS A 82 -8.96 -12.07 4.67
C HIS A 82 -10.07 -12.28 3.61
N ASN A 83 -10.11 -13.46 2.97
CA ASN A 83 -11.08 -13.81 1.91
C ASN A 83 -12.56 -13.87 2.35
N ASN A 84 -12.86 -13.89 3.65
CA ASN A 84 -14.24 -14.00 4.15
C ASN A 84 -15.02 -12.69 4.09
N PHE A 85 -14.39 -11.55 3.76
CA PHE A 85 -15.04 -10.24 3.72
C PHE A 85 -15.03 -9.64 2.31
N ARG A 86 -15.70 -10.31 1.36
CA ARG A 86 -15.72 -9.94 -0.08
C ARG A 86 -16.36 -8.56 -0.39
N SER A 87 -16.81 -7.81 0.62
CA SER A 87 -17.46 -6.49 0.46
C SER A 87 -16.65 -5.30 1.00
N SER A 88 -15.64 -5.52 1.86
CA SER A 88 -14.76 -4.46 2.40
C SER A 88 -13.32 -4.60 1.94
N GLU A 89 -13.03 -5.46 0.97
CA GLU A 89 -11.68 -5.60 0.42
C GLU A 89 -11.34 -4.47 -0.56
N TRP A 90 -12.34 -3.78 -1.12
CA TRP A 90 -12.16 -2.84 -2.24
C TRP A 90 -12.89 -1.49 -2.06
N GLY A 91 -13.28 -1.16 -0.83
CA GLY A 91 -13.92 0.12 -0.49
C GLY A 91 -12.93 1.13 0.14
N PRO A 92 -13.26 2.43 0.17
CA PRO A 92 -12.49 3.43 0.93
C PRO A 92 -12.24 3.00 2.38
N GLU A 93 -13.18 2.26 2.97
CA GLU A 93 -13.08 1.72 4.32
C GLU A 93 -11.93 0.71 4.47
N ALA A 94 -11.60 -0.02 3.39
CA ALA A 94 -10.51 -0.99 3.36
C ALA A 94 -9.15 -0.31 3.53
N ALA A 95 -8.99 0.83 2.84
CA ALA A 95 -7.80 1.66 2.93
C ALA A 95 -7.69 2.31 4.31
N ASP A 96 -8.80 2.80 4.89
CA ASP A 96 -8.83 3.39 6.23
C ASP A 96 -8.43 2.38 7.34
N VAL A 97 -8.89 1.12 7.25
CA VAL A 97 -8.51 0.07 8.20
C VAL A 97 -7.01 -0.21 8.10
N MET A 98 -6.50 -0.46 6.89
CA MET A 98 -5.08 -0.75 6.70
C MET A 98 -4.21 0.45 7.11
N CYS A 99 -4.65 1.68 6.81
CA CYS A 99 -3.99 2.91 7.26
C CYS A 99 -3.78 2.92 8.77
N LYS A 100 -4.77 2.52 9.57
CA LYS A 100 -4.67 2.47 11.04
C LYS A 100 -3.68 1.41 11.51
N GLU A 101 -3.63 0.25 10.86
CA GLU A 101 -2.77 -0.86 11.24
C GLU A 101 -1.28 -0.59 10.98
N VAL A 102 -0.98 0.15 9.90
CA VAL A 102 0.41 0.35 9.45
C VAL A 102 1.04 1.63 9.97
N ARG A 103 0.31 2.52 10.66
CA ARG A 103 0.79 3.88 11.02
C ARG A 103 2.13 3.88 11.72
N ASP A 104 2.36 2.94 12.62
CA ASP A 104 3.57 2.89 13.44
C ASP A 104 4.75 2.20 12.76
N TYR A 105 4.57 1.64 11.55
CA TYR A 105 5.65 1.00 10.83
C TYR A 105 6.69 2.04 10.40
N PRO A 106 7.99 1.74 10.55
CA PRO A 106 9.05 2.55 10.00
C PRO A 106 8.89 2.58 8.48
N ALA A 107 9.03 3.77 7.92
CA ALA A 107 9.10 4.03 6.50
C ALA A 107 10.52 4.50 6.14
N VAL A 108 10.63 5.45 5.22
CA VAL A 108 11.91 5.93 4.68
C VAL A 108 12.40 7.14 5.45
N ARG A 109 13.72 7.40 5.43
CA ARG A 109 14.34 8.61 6.02
C ARG A 109 13.97 8.90 7.48
N GLY A 110 13.73 7.86 8.28
CA GLY A 110 13.36 7.98 9.69
C GLY A 110 11.90 8.36 9.94
N LEU A 111 11.07 8.41 8.90
CA LEU A 111 9.63 8.59 9.01
C LEU A 111 8.93 7.30 9.39
N LYS A 112 7.71 7.44 9.90
CA LYS A 112 6.71 6.37 9.98
C LYS A 112 5.75 6.44 8.80
N VAL A 113 5.05 5.34 8.52
CA VAL A 113 3.98 5.34 7.52
C VAL A 113 2.85 6.31 7.92
N GLY A 114 2.60 6.49 9.22
CA GLY A 114 1.63 7.47 9.72
C GLY A 114 1.93 8.90 9.25
N ASP A 115 3.20 9.30 9.21
CA ASP A 115 3.61 10.63 8.73
C ASP A 115 3.29 10.81 7.24
N LEU A 116 3.47 9.74 6.46
CA LEU A 116 3.15 9.73 5.03
C LEU A 116 1.63 9.79 4.80
N ILE A 117 0.85 9.04 5.60
CA ILE A 117 -0.61 9.07 5.56
C ILE A 117 -1.14 10.47 5.88
N ASP A 118 -0.60 11.13 6.92
CA ASP A 118 -1.04 12.48 7.33
C ASP A 118 -0.68 13.55 6.30
N ALA A 119 0.38 13.32 5.52
CA ALA A 119 0.79 14.18 4.42
C ALA A 119 0.05 13.87 3.10
N THR A 120 -0.75 12.81 3.02
CA THR A 120 -1.45 12.37 1.81
C THR A 120 -2.93 12.77 1.86
N PRO A 121 -3.46 13.49 0.84
CA PRO A 121 -4.90 13.65 0.67
C PRO A 121 -5.59 12.29 0.61
N LYS A 122 -6.69 12.11 1.34
CA LYS A 122 -7.33 10.79 1.51
C LYS A 122 -7.78 10.18 0.18
N GLU A 123 -8.20 11.02 -0.75
CA GLU A 123 -8.58 10.65 -2.11
C GLU A 123 -7.42 10.07 -2.94
N PHE A 124 -6.18 10.24 -2.48
CA PHE A 124 -4.98 9.69 -3.11
C PHE A 124 -4.44 8.46 -2.38
N ILE A 125 -5.19 7.88 -1.43
CA ILE A 125 -4.86 6.60 -0.78
C ILE A 125 -5.72 5.50 -1.39
N CYS A 126 -5.07 4.40 -1.80
CA CYS A 126 -5.75 3.23 -2.36
C CYS A 126 -5.15 1.94 -1.78
N LYS A 127 -5.97 0.90 -1.65
CA LYS A 127 -5.57 -0.44 -1.22
C LYS A 127 -5.75 -1.41 -2.40
#